data_AF-A0AAU2PPM5-F1
#
_entry.id   AF-A0AAU2PPM5-F1
#
_cell.length_a   1.000
_cell.length_b   1.000
_cell.length_c   1.000
_cell.angle_alpha   90.00
_cell.angle_beta   90.00
_cell.angle_gamma   90.00
#
_symmetry.space_group_name_H-M   'P 1'
#
loop_
_entity.id
_entity.type
_entity.pdbx_description
1 polymer ?
#
loop_
_entity_poly.entity_id
_entity_poly.type
_entity_poly.pdbx_seq_one_letter_code
_entity_poly.pdbx_strand_id
1 'polypeptide(L)'
;MTEPGTVDLIHLEDADGDSCIVRVTGRFKPGVLTGHDVLRADVLAHASFVDARLELYVFQRDLDAWQQELTALAPGKGASIGGDRGLSLGLHMHEDRSLSVTIDDPDRLSAMLWIRPQESWIGEHRDRLEEVRQTWPSEVVETAPMTYEWRPTHQS
;
A
#
# COMPACT_ATOMS: atom_id res chain seq x y z
N MET A 1 16.10 -5.93 -19.00
CA MET A 1 15.86 -5.51 -17.61
C MET A 1 14.82 -6.45 -17.07
N THR A 2 15.19 -7.32 -16.14
CA THR A 2 14.23 -8.20 -15.45
C THR A 2 13.27 -7.29 -14.69
N GLU A 3 11.97 -7.42 -14.94
CA GLU A 3 11.00 -6.74 -14.09
C GLU A 3 11.27 -7.17 -12.64
N PRO A 4 11.38 -6.25 -11.68
CA PRO A 4 11.52 -6.63 -10.29
C PRO A 4 10.35 -7.55 -9.90
N GLY A 5 10.62 -8.52 -9.01
CA GLY A 5 9.56 -9.36 -8.46
C GLY A 5 8.49 -8.50 -7.78
N THR A 6 7.30 -9.07 -7.59
CA THR A 6 6.23 -8.39 -6.84
C THR A 6 6.59 -8.34 -5.36
N VAL A 7 6.25 -7.24 -4.67
CA VAL A 7 6.50 -7.07 -3.23
C VAL A 7 5.18 -6.74 -2.54
N ASP A 8 4.90 -7.40 -1.42
CA ASP A 8 3.74 -7.07 -0.59
C ASP A 8 4.08 -5.85 0.26
N LEU A 9 3.35 -4.75 0.08
CA LEU A 9 3.43 -3.57 0.95
C LEU A 9 2.66 -3.78 2.26
N ILE A 10 1.48 -4.40 2.14
CA ILE A 10 0.61 -4.76 3.26
C ILE A 10 0.30 -6.24 3.12
N HIS A 11 0.39 -6.98 4.22
CA HIS A 11 0.05 -8.39 4.27
C HIS A 11 -0.60 -8.69 5.62
N LEU A 12 -1.93 -8.67 5.64
CA LEU A 12 -2.73 -9.02 6.81
C LEU A 12 -3.44 -10.34 6.55
N GLU A 13 -3.30 -11.28 7.46
CA GLU A 13 -3.95 -12.59 7.43
C GLU A 13 -4.21 -13.01 8.88
N ASP A 14 -5.36 -13.64 9.12
CA ASP A 14 -5.65 -14.29 10.39
C ASP A 14 -5.67 -15.82 10.29
N ALA A 15 -5.86 -16.48 11.43
CA ALA A 15 -5.87 -17.94 11.51
C ALA A 15 -7.09 -18.59 10.84
N ASP A 16 -8.16 -17.83 10.60
CA ASP A 16 -9.39 -18.30 9.97
C ASP A 16 -9.31 -18.18 8.43
N GLY A 17 -8.27 -17.52 7.92
CA GLY A 17 -7.95 -17.37 6.50
C GLY A 17 -8.42 -16.05 5.89
N ASP A 18 -9.05 -15.17 6.68
CA ASP A 18 -9.41 -13.84 6.22
C ASP A 18 -8.13 -13.02 6.01
N SER A 19 -7.96 -12.47 4.80
CA SER A 19 -6.73 -11.77 4.44
C SER A 19 -6.97 -10.54 3.56
N CYS A 20 -6.05 -9.59 3.69
CA CYS A 20 -5.96 -8.41 2.85
C CYS A 20 -4.49 -8.11 2.56
N ILE A 21 -4.12 -8.22 1.29
CA ILE A 21 -2.76 -8.02 0.81
C ILE A 21 -2.75 -6.86 -0.19
N VAL A 22 -1.83 -5.92 -0.02
CA VAL A 22 -1.52 -4.90 -1.04
C VAL A 22 -0.19 -5.25 -1.67
N ARG A 23 -0.22 -5.77 -2.89
CA ARG A 23 0.95 -6.25 -3.63
C ARG A 23 1.36 -5.26 -4.70
N VAL A 24 2.52 -4.63 -4.57
CA VAL A 24 3.11 -3.79 -5.61
C VAL A 24 3.61 -4.69 -6.74
N THR A 25 3.15 -4.42 -7.95
CA THR A 25 3.43 -5.20 -9.16
C THR A 25 4.34 -4.48 -10.15
N GLY A 26 4.56 -3.18 -9.96
CA GLY A 26 5.45 -2.40 -10.82
C GLY A 26 5.11 -0.91 -10.82
N ARG A 27 5.52 -0.20 -11.88
CA ARG A 27 5.21 1.21 -12.12
C ARG A 27 4.01 1.32 -13.08
N PHE A 28 3.13 2.31 -12.90
CA PHE A 28 1.95 2.51 -13.76
C PHE A 28 2.33 2.87 -15.21
N LYS A 29 3.35 3.72 -15.40
CA LYS A 29 3.88 4.10 -16.73
C LYS A 29 5.40 4.26 -16.68
N PRO A 30 6.19 3.17 -16.65
CA PRO A 30 7.65 3.27 -16.58
C PRO A 30 8.21 4.05 -17.78
N GLY A 31 9.15 4.98 -17.52
CA GLY A 31 9.73 5.87 -18.54
C GLY A 31 8.91 7.12 -18.84
N VAL A 32 7.64 7.18 -18.43
CA VAL A 32 6.81 8.39 -18.59
C VAL A 32 6.91 9.23 -17.33
N LEU A 33 7.52 10.40 -17.43
CA LEU A 33 7.86 11.27 -16.29
C LEU A 33 6.73 11.43 -15.26
N THR A 34 5.50 11.71 -15.71
CA THR A 34 4.34 11.95 -14.82
C THR A 34 3.72 10.68 -14.22
N GLY A 35 4.08 9.49 -14.70
CA GLY A 35 3.52 8.21 -14.23
C GLY A 35 4.56 7.18 -13.81
N HIS A 36 5.86 7.50 -13.95
CA HIS A 36 6.94 6.58 -13.63
C HIS A 36 7.01 6.31 -12.12
N ASP A 37 6.86 7.33 -11.28
CA ASP A 37 6.90 7.18 -9.82
C ASP A 37 5.57 6.80 -9.17
N VAL A 38 4.53 6.56 -9.98
CA VAL A 38 3.29 5.95 -9.50
C VAL A 38 3.46 4.44 -9.56
N LEU A 39 3.32 3.79 -8.41
CA LEU A 39 3.34 2.34 -8.29
C LEU A 39 1.96 1.77 -8.60
N ARG A 40 1.95 0.67 -9.34
CA ARG A 40 0.77 -0.17 -9.56
C ARG A 40 0.77 -1.27 -8.52
N ALA A 41 -0.34 -1.46 -7.85
CA ALA A 41 -0.52 -2.51 -6.86
C ALA A 41 -1.86 -3.22 -7.06
N ASP A 42 -1.94 -4.46 -6.59
CA ASP A 42 -3.19 -5.21 -6.44
C ASP A 42 -3.57 -5.24 -4.96
N VAL A 43 -4.83 -4.97 -4.65
CA VAL A 43 -5.47 -5.30 -3.37
C VAL A 43 -6.13 -6.66 -3.54
N LEU A 44 -5.60 -7.66 -2.84
CA LEU A 44 -6.12 -9.03 -2.79
C LEU A 44 -6.86 -9.19 -1.47
N ALA A 45 -8.18 -9.33 -1.53
CA ALA A 45 -9.03 -9.45 -0.36
C ALA A 45 -9.73 -10.80 -0.38
N HIS A 46 -9.60 -11.54 0.71
CA HIS A 46 -10.22 -12.85 0.88
C HIS A 46 -10.93 -12.91 2.22
N ALA A 47 -12.20 -13.30 2.20
CA ALA A 47 -12.99 -13.69 3.36
C ALA A 47 -14.16 -14.58 2.91
N SER A 48 -14.89 -15.15 3.86
CA SER A 48 -16.06 -16.00 3.57
C SER A 48 -17.12 -15.39 2.63
N PHE A 49 -17.19 -14.06 2.52
CA PHE A 49 -18.15 -13.32 1.71
C PHE A 49 -17.53 -12.51 0.57
N VAL A 50 -16.19 -12.47 0.44
CA VAL A 50 -15.50 -11.72 -0.60
C VAL A 50 -14.24 -12.44 -1.06
N ASP A 51 -14.06 -12.53 -2.37
CA ASP A 51 -12.81 -12.96 -3.00
C ASP A 51 -12.56 -12.02 -4.17
N ALA A 52 -11.68 -11.02 -3.95
CA ALA A 52 -11.54 -9.88 -4.84
C ALA A 52 -10.08 -9.53 -5.11
N ARG A 53 -9.84 -9.10 -6.35
CA ARG A 53 -8.60 -8.45 -6.79
C ARG A 53 -8.94 -7.09 -7.39
N LEU A 54 -8.46 -6.02 -6.77
CA LEU A 54 -8.69 -4.65 -7.19
C LEU A 54 -7.37 -3.93 -7.46
N GLU A 55 -7.37 -2.99 -8.39
CA GLU A 55 -6.15 -2.25 -8.76
C GLU A 55 -6.02 -0.96 -7.93
N LEU A 56 -4.86 -0.76 -7.32
CA LEU A 56 -4.51 0.41 -6.54
C LEU A 56 -3.32 1.14 -7.17
N TYR A 57 -3.38 2.47 -7.19
CA TYR A 57 -2.26 3.33 -7.55
C TYR A 57 -1.66 3.98 -6.30
N VAL A 58 -0.39 3.69 -6.04
CA VAL A 58 0.33 4.15 -4.85
C VAL A 58 1.42 5.14 -5.27
N PHE A 59 1.35 6.36 -4.78
CA PHE A 59 2.35 7.39 -5.02
C PHE A 59 3.42 7.31 -3.94
N GLN A 60 4.61 7.83 -4.21
CA GLN A 60 5.70 7.86 -3.23
C GLN A 60 5.30 8.56 -1.92
N ARG A 61 4.52 9.65 -1.99
CA ARG A 61 3.95 10.32 -0.81
C ARG A 61 2.99 9.45 0.01
N ASP A 62 2.33 8.49 -0.64
CA ASP A 62 1.42 7.58 0.05
C ASP A 62 2.22 6.57 0.86
N LEU A 63 3.40 6.16 0.39
CA LEU A 63 4.35 5.36 1.16
C LEU A 63 4.89 6.12 2.38
N ASP A 64 5.15 7.42 2.24
CA ASP A 64 5.55 8.29 3.37
C ASP A 64 4.43 8.45 4.40
N ALA A 65 3.20 8.72 3.95
CA ALA A 65 2.03 8.81 4.81
C ALA A 65 1.77 7.48 5.52
N TRP A 66 1.81 6.37 4.78
CA TRP A 66 1.69 5.02 5.32
C TRP A 66 2.71 4.76 6.43
N GLN A 67 3.99 5.11 6.22
CA GLN A 67 5.02 4.95 7.26
C GLN A 67 4.67 5.72 8.54
N GLN A 68 4.23 6.96 8.40
CA GLN A 68 3.91 7.83 9.52
C GLN A 68 2.70 7.30 10.29
N GLU A 69 1.64 6.93 9.56
CA GLU A 69 0.41 6.39 10.15
C GLU A 69 0.65 5.03 10.80
N LEU A 70 1.43 4.14 10.18
CA LEU A 70 1.81 2.85 10.75
C LEU A 70 2.65 3.02 12.03
N THR A 71 3.54 4.02 12.07
CA THR A 71 4.34 4.33 13.27
C THR A 71 3.48 4.87 14.41
N ALA A 72 2.43 5.63 14.09
CA ALA A 72 1.49 6.20 15.05
C ALA A 72 0.34 5.23 15.42
N LEU A 73 0.29 4.06 14.80
CA LEU A 73 -0.81 3.12 14.96
C LEU A 73 -0.83 2.54 16.37
N ALA A 74 -1.98 2.65 17.01
CA ALA A 74 -2.26 2.21 18.36
C ALA A 74 -3.77 1.95 18.48
N PRO A 75 -4.25 1.30 19.55
CA PRO A 75 -5.68 1.18 19.80
C PRO A 75 -6.44 2.51 19.65
N GLY A 76 -7.56 2.46 18.93
CA GLY A 76 -8.40 3.61 18.59
C GLY A 76 -7.86 4.49 17.45
N LYS A 77 -6.71 4.15 16.85
CA LYS A 77 -6.11 4.86 15.71
C LYS A 77 -6.25 4.05 14.43
N GLY A 78 -6.05 4.73 13.31
CA GLY A 78 -6.07 4.10 12.00
C GLY A 78 -4.91 4.54 11.11
N ALA A 79 -4.76 3.81 10.01
CA ALA A 79 -3.82 4.09 8.94
C ALA A 79 -4.52 3.80 7.60
N SER A 80 -4.08 4.42 6.51
CA SER A 80 -4.74 4.34 5.23
C SER A 80 -3.77 4.42 4.06
N ILE A 81 -4.20 3.89 2.91
CA ILE A 81 -3.49 4.00 1.64
C ILE A 81 -4.48 4.14 0.49
N GLY A 82 -4.08 4.84 -0.57
CA GLY A 82 -4.93 5.13 -1.75
C GLY A 82 -5.58 6.52 -1.72
N GLY A 83 -5.93 7.03 -0.54
CA GLY A 83 -6.52 8.38 -0.40
C GLY A 83 -7.90 8.48 -1.09
N ASP A 84 -8.18 9.60 -1.76
CA ASP A 84 -9.46 9.93 -2.39
C ASP A 84 -9.51 9.68 -3.92
N ARG A 85 -8.55 8.92 -4.46
CA ARG A 85 -8.32 8.77 -5.91
C ARG A 85 -8.99 7.52 -6.51
N GLY A 86 -10.04 7.00 -5.88
CA GLY A 86 -10.68 5.75 -6.25
C GLY A 86 -10.57 4.73 -5.11
N LEU A 87 -10.03 3.54 -5.41
CA LEU A 87 -9.80 2.51 -4.40
C LEU A 87 -8.95 3.03 -3.24
N SER A 88 -9.46 2.85 -2.03
CA SER A 88 -8.79 3.14 -0.77
C SER A 88 -8.87 1.95 0.18
N LEU A 89 -7.83 1.82 1.00
CA LEU A 89 -7.76 0.84 2.07
C LEU A 89 -7.53 1.58 3.38
N GLY A 90 -8.34 1.27 4.40
CA GLY A 90 -8.20 1.79 5.75
C GLY A 90 -8.04 0.68 6.77
N LEU A 91 -7.15 0.88 7.74
CA LEU A 91 -7.01 0.06 8.93
C LEU A 91 -7.50 0.87 10.13
N HIS A 92 -8.24 0.22 11.03
CA HIS A 92 -8.53 0.72 12.36
C HIS A 92 -8.16 -0.33 13.39
N MET A 93 -7.32 0.03 14.36
CA MET A 93 -6.90 -0.87 15.43
C MET A 93 -7.84 -0.74 16.63
N HIS A 94 -8.42 -1.87 17.04
CA HIS A 94 -9.27 -1.96 18.23
C HIS A 94 -8.44 -2.14 19.51
N GLU A 95 -9.10 -2.00 20.67
CA GLU A 95 -8.47 -2.17 22.00
C GLU A 95 -7.87 -3.55 22.22
N ASP A 96 -8.45 -4.59 21.62
CA ASP A 96 -7.93 -5.97 21.66
C ASP A 96 -6.82 -6.22 20.61
N ARG A 97 -6.35 -5.17 19.92
CA ARG A 97 -5.37 -5.18 18.83
C ARG A 97 -5.81 -5.93 17.56
N SER A 98 -7.09 -6.30 17.44
CA SER A 98 -7.65 -6.68 16.15
C SER A 98 -7.77 -5.46 15.23
N LEU A 99 -7.91 -5.72 13.93
CA LEU A 99 -8.05 -4.70 12.89
C LEU A 99 -9.40 -4.80 12.21
N SER A 100 -10.08 -3.67 12.08
CA SER A 100 -11.05 -3.49 10.99
C SER A 100 -10.30 -3.01 9.76
N VAL A 101 -10.41 -3.76 8.67
CA VAL A 101 -9.82 -3.45 7.37
C VAL A 101 -10.94 -3.07 6.41
N THR A 102 -11.05 -1.78 6.10
CA THR A 102 -12.04 -1.26 5.17
C THR A 102 -11.43 -1.15 3.78
N ILE A 103 -12.10 -1.74 2.79
CA ILE A 103 -11.76 -1.66 1.37
C ILE A 103 -12.90 -0.91 0.69
N ASP A 104 -12.61 0.25 0.13
CA ASP A 104 -13.61 1.07 -0.54
C ASP A 104 -13.14 1.46 -1.94
N ASP A 105 -13.77 0.86 -2.94
CA ASP A 105 -13.74 1.22 -4.35
C ASP A 105 -15.16 1.70 -4.72
N PRO A 106 -15.38 3.02 -4.86
CA PRO A 106 -16.70 3.61 -5.03
C PRO A 106 -17.54 3.01 -6.16
N ASP A 107 -16.88 2.47 -7.19
CA ASP A 107 -17.55 1.92 -8.37
C ASP A 107 -17.70 0.39 -8.32
N ARG A 108 -17.02 -0.31 -7.39
CA ARG A 108 -16.85 -1.78 -7.47
C ARG A 108 -17.10 -2.53 -6.18
N LEU A 109 -16.59 -2.07 -5.05
CA LEU A 109 -16.62 -2.83 -3.79
C LEU A 109 -16.53 -1.90 -2.59
N SER A 110 -17.42 -2.09 -1.62
CA SER A 110 -17.23 -1.56 -0.27
C SER A 110 -17.37 -2.72 0.71
N ALA A 111 -16.29 -3.07 1.40
CA ALA A 111 -16.21 -4.22 2.30
C ALA A 111 -15.41 -3.87 3.56
N MET A 112 -15.73 -4.54 4.66
CA MET A 112 -14.98 -4.44 5.91
C MET A 112 -14.67 -5.84 6.42
N LEU A 113 -13.38 -6.14 6.56
CA LEU A 113 -12.87 -7.39 7.11
C LEU A 113 -12.45 -7.16 8.56
N TRP A 114 -12.59 -8.19 9.39
CA TRP A 114 -12.10 -8.19 10.76
C TRP A 114 -10.92 -9.16 10.82
N ILE A 115 -9.70 -8.65 10.98
CA ILE A 115 -8.48 -9.47 10.95
C ILE A 115 -7.79 -9.40 12.31
N ARG A 116 -7.37 -10.55 12.84
CA ARG A 116 -6.45 -10.62 13.99
C ARG A 116 -5.03 -10.95 13.51
N PRO A 117 -4.19 -9.94 13.23
CA PRO A 117 -2.85 -10.19 12.73
C PRO A 117 -1.93 -10.75 13.82
N GLN A 118 -0.83 -11.38 13.40
CA GLN A 118 0.23 -11.85 14.30
C GLN A 118 0.95 -10.67 14.99
N GLU A 119 1.49 -10.87 16.19
CA GLU A 119 2.04 -9.77 17.02
C GLU A 119 3.15 -8.94 16.32
N SER A 120 3.92 -9.54 15.40
CA SER A 120 5.02 -8.90 14.67
C SER A 120 4.61 -8.06 13.46
N TRP A 121 3.31 -8.04 13.09
CA TRP A 121 2.87 -7.53 11.78
C TRP A 121 3.32 -6.10 11.48
N ILE A 122 3.32 -5.19 12.47
CA ILE A 122 3.75 -3.79 12.29
C ILE A 122 5.22 -3.71 11.90
N GLY A 123 6.08 -4.51 12.55
CA GLY A 123 7.50 -4.58 12.22
C GLY A 123 7.71 -5.10 10.80
N GLU A 124 7.02 -6.17 10.44
CA GLU A 124 7.12 -6.73 9.09
C GLU A 124 6.57 -5.78 8.02
N HIS A 125 5.54 -4.97 8.30
CA HIS A 125 5.04 -3.97 7.37
C HIS A 125 6.03 -2.81 7.17
N ARG A 126 6.85 -2.49 8.19
CA ARG A 126 7.97 -1.55 8.04
C ARG A 126 9.07 -2.13 7.15
N ASP A 127 9.39 -3.41 7.31
CA ASP A 127 10.40 -4.09 6.49
C ASP A 127 9.94 -4.20 5.02
N ARG A 128 8.66 -4.57 4.81
CA ARG A 128 8.00 -4.59 3.50
C ARG A 128 7.97 -3.22 2.82
N LEU A 129 7.67 -2.16 3.56
CA LEU A 129 7.73 -0.79 3.06
C LEU A 129 9.14 -0.43 2.56
N GLU A 130 10.17 -0.80 3.33
CA GLU A 130 11.56 -0.57 2.94
C GLU A 130 11.94 -1.38 1.69
N GLU A 131 11.50 -2.63 1.59
CA GLU A 131 11.67 -3.47 0.39
C GLU A 131 11.02 -2.84 -0.85
N VAL A 132 9.79 -2.31 -0.73
CA VAL A 132 9.11 -1.59 -1.82
C VAL A 132 9.94 -0.37 -2.25
N ARG A 133 10.49 0.40 -1.31
CA ARG A 133 11.31 1.59 -1.61
C ARG A 133 12.64 1.25 -2.27
N GLN A 134 13.24 0.12 -1.90
CA GLN A 134 14.47 -0.38 -2.52
C GLN A 134 14.21 -0.90 -3.93
N THR A 135 13.05 -1.56 -4.13
CA THR A 135 12.67 -2.17 -5.40
C THR A 135 12.19 -1.14 -6.43
N TRP A 136 11.45 -0.13 -5.97
CA TRP A 136 10.97 0.99 -6.80
C TRP A 136 11.27 2.34 -6.12
N PRO A 137 12.54 2.77 -6.13
CA PRO A 137 12.92 4.05 -5.55
C PRO A 137 12.23 5.21 -6.28
N SER A 138 12.02 6.33 -5.60
CA SER A 138 11.58 7.54 -6.29
C SER A 138 12.69 8.01 -7.22
N GLU A 139 12.38 8.05 -8.52
CA GLU A 139 13.29 8.47 -9.60
C GLU A 139 12.84 9.80 -10.21
N VAL A 140 11.65 10.29 -9.86
CA VAL A 140 11.08 11.55 -10.31
C VAL A 140 10.82 12.46 -9.11
N VAL A 141 11.02 13.76 -9.30
CA VAL A 141 10.68 14.78 -8.30
C VAL A 141 9.77 15.83 -8.93
N GLU A 142 8.74 16.24 -8.20
CA GLU A 142 7.94 17.40 -8.56
C GLU A 142 8.63 18.66 -8.02
N THR A 143 9.15 19.49 -8.90
CA THR A 143 9.92 20.70 -8.54
C THR A 143 9.04 21.94 -8.40
N ALA A 144 7.87 21.92 -9.03
CA ALA A 144 6.78 22.89 -8.92
C ALA A 144 5.46 22.18 -9.30
N PRO A 145 4.28 22.74 -8.97
CA PRO A 145 3.00 22.10 -9.32
C PRO A 145 2.95 21.66 -10.79
N MET A 146 2.69 20.37 -11.02
CA MET A 146 2.63 19.74 -12.34
C MET A 146 3.96 19.77 -13.14
N THR A 147 5.08 20.12 -12.52
CA THR A 147 6.40 20.18 -13.13
C THR A 147 7.30 19.13 -12.51
N TYR A 148 7.74 18.19 -13.34
CA TYR A 148 8.47 17.00 -12.91
C TYR A 148 9.83 16.96 -13.57
N GLU A 149 10.81 16.40 -12.87
CA GLU A 149 12.15 16.17 -13.36
C GLU A 149 12.66 14.80 -12.90
N TRP A 150 13.51 14.16 -13.71
CA TRP A 150 14.23 12.97 -13.27
C TRP A 150 15.24 13.36 -12.19
N ARG A 151 15.28 12.60 -11.10
CA ARG A 151 16.33 12.74 -10.11
C ARG A 151 17.68 12.43 -10.77
N PRO A 152 18.71 13.25 -10.54
CA PRO A 152 20.04 12.95 -11.04
C PRO A 152 20.48 11.61 -10.45
N THR A 153 20.77 10.64 -11.31
CA THR A 153 21.27 9.33 -10.88
C THR A 153 22.62 9.57 -10.22
N HIS A 154 22.76 9.29 -8.92
CA HIS A 154 24.08 9.21 -8.31
C HIS A 154 24.79 8.00 -8.92
N GLN A 155 25.55 8.22 -10.00
CA GLN A 155 26.56 7.26 -10.45
C GLN A 155 27.61 7.20 -9.34
N SER A 156 27.59 6.10 -8.59
CA SER A 156 28.66 5.72 -7.66
C SER A 156 29.58 4.74 -8.39
#